data_AF-A0A960BYD6-F1
#
_entry.id   AF-A0A960BYD6-F1
#
_cell.length_a   1.000
_cell.length_b   1.000
_cell.length_c   1.000
_cell.angle_alpha   90.00
_cell.angle_beta   90.00
_cell.angle_gamma   90.00
#
_symmetry.space_group_name_H-M   'P 1'
#
loop_
_entity.id
_entity.type
_entity.pdbx_description
1 polymer ?
#
loop_
_entity_poly.entity_id
_entity_poly.type
_entity_poly.pdbx_seq_one_letter_code
_entity_poly.pdbx_strand_id
1 'polypeptide(L)'
;SNPSVMLGAALLARNAVDKGLSVKPWVKTTMAPGSQVVSDYYDRAGLWPYLEKLGFYLVGYGCTTCIGNSGPLPEEVSKAVNDADLSVTAVLSGNRNFEGRINPDVKMNYLASPPLVIAYALAGTMDFDFDTEPLGTGKDGKEVFLRDIWPSQKDISDTIAASIDREMFVQNYADVFKGDDRWRNLPTPSGNTFEWDPASTYVRKPPYFDGMPAEPQPVSDISGARVLALLGDSVTTDHISPASSIKPGTPAAQYLEANGVARKDFNSFGSRRGNHEVMIRGTFANIRLRNQLLDAIVEGGVSGGYTRDFTQPGGPQAFIYDAAQNYAAQNIPLVVLGGKEYGSGSSRDWAAKGTSLLGVRAVIAESFERIHRSNLVGMGVIPLQFPAGESASSLKLDGTEVYDITGIEELNDPGDGTGGGKTPKTVHVKAAKADGSAVEFDAVVRIDTPGEADYYRNGGILQFVLRNMLRAGSSA
;
A
#
# COMPACT_ATOMS: atom_id res chain seq x y z
N SER A 1 -19.22 12.30 -2.30
CA SER A 1 -19.48 12.53 -0.86
C SER A 1 -19.57 14.01 -0.50
N ASN A 2 -18.85 14.94 -1.16
CA ASN A 2 -18.96 16.37 -0.88
C ASN A 2 -19.31 17.18 -2.15
N PRO A 3 -20.61 17.45 -2.42
CA PRO A 3 -21.03 18.22 -3.58
C PRO A 3 -20.47 19.64 -3.63
N SER A 4 -20.28 20.30 -2.48
CA SER A 4 -19.82 21.68 -2.42
C SER A 4 -18.48 21.89 -3.10
N VAL A 5 -17.50 21.03 -2.82
CA VAL A 5 -16.17 21.15 -3.44
C VAL A 5 -16.14 20.63 -4.88
N MET A 6 -16.99 19.66 -5.22
CA MET A 6 -17.07 19.11 -6.58
C MET A 6 -17.73 20.11 -7.54
N LEU A 7 -18.86 20.70 -7.15
CA LEU A 7 -19.51 21.76 -7.92
C LEU A 7 -18.68 23.03 -7.91
N GLY A 8 -18.01 23.37 -6.80
CA GLY A 8 -17.03 24.46 -6.78
C GLY A 8 -15.92 24.27 -7.83
N ALA A 9 -15.38 23.06 -7.98
CA ALA A 9 -14.35 22.79 -8.98
C ALA A 9 -14.89 22.96 -10.41
N ALA A 10 -16.06 22.40 -10.70
CA ALA A 10 -16.65 22.49 -12.02
C ALA A 10 -17.13 23.91 -12.39
N LEU A 11 -17.59 24.70 -11.41
CA LEU A 11 -17.89 26.12 -11.58
C LEU A 11 -16.62 26.94 -11.84
N LEU A 12 -15.51 26.63 -11.17
CA LEU A 12 -14.21 27.23 -11.45
C LEU A 12 -13.75 26.91 -12.89
N ALA A 13 -13.92 25.66 -13.34
CA ALA A 13 -13.64 25.28 -14.73
C ALA A 13 -14.49 26.07 -15.74
N ARG A 14 -15.79 26.22 -15.47
CA ARG A 14 -16.69 27.05 -16.29
C ARG A 14 -16.17 28.48 -16.39
N ASN A 15 -15.93 29.12 -15.25
CA ASN A 15 -15.46 30.51 -15.20
C ASN A 15 -14.13 30.68 -15.95
N ALA A 16 -13.20 29.73 -15.81
CA ALA A 16 -11.91 29.73 -16.51
C ALA A 16 -12.09 29.65 -18.04
N VAL A 17 -12.91 28.71 -18.52
CA VAL A 17 -13.20 28.51 -19.96
C VAL A 17 -13.92 29.72 -20.56
N ASP A 18 -14.85 30.32 -19.82
CA ASP A 18 -15.59 31.51 -20.25
C ASP A 18 -14.63 32.69 -20.43
N LYS A 19 -13.67 32.84 -19.51
CA LYS A 19 -12.57 33.81 -19.61
C LYS A 19 -11.54 33.47 -20.70
N GLY A 20 -11.51 32.24 -21.21
CA GLY A 20 -10.63 31.80 -22.30
C GLY A 20 -9.35 31.13 -21.85
N LEU A 21 -9.26 30.70 -20.60
CA LEU A 21 -8.13 29.94 -20.10
C LEU A 21 -8.20 28.48 -20.55
N SER A 22 -7.03 27.85 -20.60
CA SER A 22 -6.85 26.41 -20.86
C SER A 22 -5.74 25.86 -19.96
N VAL A 23 -5.80 24.56 -19.68
CA VAL A 23 -4.74 23.84 -18.96
C VAL A 23 -3.46 23.79 -19.79
N LYS A 24 -2.30 23.82 -19.13
CA LYS A 24 -1.00 23.72 -19.81
C LYS A 24 -0.79 22.31 -20.40
N PRO A 25 -0.16 22.18 -21.58
CA PRO A 25 -0.13 20.92 -22.33
C PRO A 25 0.65 19.78 -21.65
N TRP A 26 1.57 20.08 -20.72
CA TRP A 26 2.33 19.08 -19.98
C TRP A 26 1.57 18.51 -18.77
N VAL A 27 0.41 19.05 -18.43
CA VAL A 27 -0.38 18.61 -17.28
C VAL A 27 -1.31 17.48 -17.67
N LYS A 28 -1.18 16.33 -17.01
CA LYS A 28 -2.14 15.23 -17.13
C LYS A 28 -3.32 15.43 -16.18
N THR A 29 -4.49 15.73 -16.72
CA THR A 29 -5.73 15.91 -15.96
C THR A 29 -6.63 14.67 -16.03
N THR A 30 -7.36 14.39 -14.94
CA THR A 30 -8.28 13.26 -14.84
C THR A 30 -9.43 13.58 -13.89
N MET A 31 -10.65 13.12 -14.18
CA MET A 31 -11.79 13.16 -13.26
C MET A 31 -12.28 11.75 -12.94
N ALA A 32 -12.20 11.34 -11.68
CA ALA A 32 -12.63 10.02 -11.22
C ALA A 32 -13.60 10.12 -10.03
N PRO A 33 -14.91 10.24 -10.29
CA PRO A 33 -15.89 10.35 -9.23
C PRO A 33 -16.05 9.06 -8.42
N GLY A 34 -16.46 9.19 -7.16
CA GLY A 34 -16.75 8.04 -6.31
C GLY A 34 -18.09 7.34 -6.61
N SER A 35 -18.98 7.98 -7.38
CA SER A 35 -20.30 7.44 -7.74
C SER A 35 -20.86 8.13 -8.99
N GLN A 36 -21.80 7.47 -9.67
CA GLN A 36 -22.53 8.01 -10.83
C GLN A 36 -23.34 9.27 -10.51
N VAL A 37 -23.87 9.40 -9.29
CA VAL A 37 -24.53 10.64 -8.80
C VAL A 37 -23.72 11.92 -9.07
N VAL A 38 -22.39 11.85 -9.06
CA VAL A 38 -21.54 13.02 -9.37
C VAL A 38 -21.64 13.43 -10.82
N SER A 39 -21.66 12.45 -11.72
CA SER A 39 -21.86 12.71 -13.15
C SER A 39 -23.24 13.33 -13.38
N ASP A 40 -24.28 12.80 -12.74
CA ASP A 40 -25.65 13.26 -12.95
C ASP A 40 -25.86 14.72 -12.54
N TYR A 41 -25.32 15.15 -11.39
CA TYR A 41 -25.45 16.57 -11.02
C TYR A 41 -24.60 17.50 -11.88
N TYR A 42 -23.49 17.02 -12.46
CA TYR A 42 -22.72 17.78 -13.45
C TYR A 42 -23.47 17.88 -14.78
N ASP A 43 -24.13 16.81 -15.22
CA ASP A 43 -25.00 16.82 -16.41
C ASP A 43 -26.16 17.79 -16.23
N ARG A 44 -26.87 17.69 -15.10
CA ARG A 44 -28.00 18.58 -14.79
C ARG A 44 -27.59 20.04 -14.64
N ALA A 45 -26.40 20.30 -14.13
CA ALA A 45 -25.84 21.66 -14.04
C ALA A 45 -25.20 22.15 -15.35
N GLY A 46 -25.07 21.29 -16.38
CA GLY A 46 -24.42 21.61 -17.65
C GLY A 46 -22.91 21.86 -17.53
N LEU A 47 -22.23 21.19 -16.61
CA LEU A 47 -20.84 21.49 -16.23
C LEU A 47 -19.79 20.59 -16.89
N TRP A 48 -20.15 19.40 -17.39
CA TRP A 48 -19.22 18.50 -18.07
C TRP A 48 -18.45 19.13 -19.24
N PRO A 49 -19.09 19.88 -20.16
CA PRO A 49 -18.37 20.47 -21.29
C PRO A 49 -17.21 21.38 -20.89
N TYR A 50 -17.30 22.05 -19.73
CA TYR A 50 -16.24 22.91 -19.22
C TYR A 50 -15.09 22.12 -18.60
N LEU A 51 -15.39 21.05 -17.88
CA LEU A 51 -14.38 20.13 -17.35
C LEU A 51 -13.59 19.46 -18.49
N GLU A 52 -14.29 18.94 -19.49
CA GLU A 52 -13.68 18.28 -20.65
C GLU A 52 -12.81 19.22 -21.48
N LYS A 53 -13.23 20.48 -21.65
CA LYS A 53 -12.43 21.50 -22.33
C LYS A 53 -11.13 21.84 -21.61
N LEU A 54 -11.04 21.61 -20.30
CA LEU A 54 -9.81 21.68 -19.51
C LEU A 54 -9.09 20.31 -19.38
N GLY A 55 -9.56 19.28 -20.09
CA GLY A 55 -8.98 17.94 -20.10
C GLY A 55 -9.43 17.03 -18.95
N PHE A 56 -10.31 17.50 -18.06
CA PHE A 56 -10.84 16.69 -16.94
C PHE A 56 -11.94 15.74 -17.40
N TYR A 57 -11.58 14.78 -18.25
CA TYR A 57 -12.49 13.73 -18.71
C TYR A 57 -12.81 12.73 -17.60
N LEU A 58 -14.02 12.16 -17.66
CA LEU A 58 -14.41 11.03 -16.83
C LEU A 58 -13.54 9.81 -17.18
N VAL A 59 -12.64 9.42 -16.27
CA VAL A 59 -11.76 8.26 -16.48
C VAL A 59 -12.29 6.97 -15.84
N GLY A 60 -13.36 7.08 -15.05
CA GLY A 60 -14.04 5.94 -14.43
C GLY A 60 -14.51 6.23 -13.01
N TYR A 61 -15.35 5.33 -12.50
CA TYR A 61 -15.87 5.37 -11.13
C TYR A 61 -15.07 4.42 -10.24
N GLY A 62 -14.19 4.97 -9.40
CA GLY A 62 -13.32 4.17 -8.54
C GLY A 62 -12.08 4.92 -8.07
N CYS A 63 -11.18 4.21 -7.38
CA CYS A 63 -10.05 4.84 -6.72
C CYS A 63 -9.02 5.49 -7.66
N THR A 64 -8.79 4.92 -8.85
CA THR A 64 -7.89 5.44 -9.90
C THR A 64 -6.57 6.03 -9.35
N THR A 65 -6.29 7.32 -9.56
CA THR A 65 -5.09 8.05 -9.12
C THR A 65 -4.86 7.99 -7.60
N CYS A 66 -5.92 7.96 -6.78
CA CYS A 66 -5.81 7.94 -5.31
C CYS A 66 -5.08 6.68 -4.77
N ILE A 67 -5.17 5.57 -5.50
CA ILE A 67 -4.48 4.31 -5.17
C ILE A 67 -3.22 4.07 -6.00
N GLY A 68 -2.80 5.05 -6.82
CA GLY A 68 -1.65 4.93 -7.71
C GLY A 68 -1.96 4.35 -9.09
N ASN A 69 -3.23 4.06 -9.40
CA ASN A 69 -3.66 3.67 -10.74
C ASN A 69 -3.86 4.93 -11.61
N SER A 70 -2.80 5.75 -11.71
CA SER A 70 -2.81 7.00 -12.47
C SER A 70 -2.55 6.81 -13.96
N GLY A 71 -2.05 5.64 -14.38
CA GLY A 71 -1.58 5.39 -15.74
C GLY A 71 -0.29 6.16 -16.08
N PRO A 72 0.33 5.92 -17.25
CA PRO A 72 1.58 6.57 -17.63
C PRO A 72 1.38 8.07 -17.89
N LEU A 73 2.42 8.87 -17.63
CA LEU A 73 2.51 10.23 -18.20
C LEU A 73 2.70 10.13 -19.73
N PRO A 74 2.42 11.21 -20.49
CA PRO A 74 2.84 11.29 -21.89
C PRO A 74 4.34 10.98 -22.02
N GLU A 75 4.74 10.26 -23.07
CA GLU A 75 6.09 9.72 -23.22
C GLU A 75 7.14 10.83 -23.23
N GLU A 76 6.87 11.93 -23.92
CA GLU A 76 7.72 13.11 -23.99
C GLU A 76 7.90 13.79 -22.62
N VAL A 77 6.85 13.82 -21.79
CA VAL A 77 6.91 14.38 -20.43
C VAL A 77 7.73 13.45 -19.54
N SER A 78 7.42 12.15 -19.55
CA SER A 78 8.15 11.15 -18.75
C SER A 78 9.65 11.16 -19.11
N LYS A 79 9.97 11.21 -20.40
CA LYS A 79 11.36 11.29 -20.87
C LYS A 79 12.06 12.56 -20.38
N ALA A 80 11.43 13.73 -20.50
CA ALA A 80 12.01 14.98 -20.04
C ALA A 80 12.25 14.98 -18.52
N VAL A 81 11.32 14.44 -17.74
CA VAL A 81 11.45 14.32 -16.28
C VAL A 81 12.64 13.44 -15.91
N ASN A 82 12.78 12.28 -16.56
CA ASN A 82 13.84 11.33 -16.24
C ASN A 82 15.22 11.79 -16.75
N ASP A 83 15.32 12.31 -17.98
CA ASP A 83 16.59 12.73 -18.58
C ASP A 83 17.21 13.94 -17.84
N ALA A 84 16.38 14.87 -17.35
CA ALA A 84 16.83 16.08 -16.66
C ALA A 84 16.70 16.01 -15.13
N ASP A 85 16.37 14.83 -14.59
CA ASP A 85 16.16 14.57 -13.15
C ASP A 85 15.23 15.58 -12.45
N LEU A 86 14.16 15.99 -13.14
CA LEU A 86 13.27 17.04 -12.66
C LEU A 86 12.48 16.61 -11.42
N SER A 87 12.28 17.55 -10.51
CA SER A 87 11.36 17.39 -9.38
C SER A 87 9.96 17.86 -9.77
N VAL A 88 9.18 16.96 -10.36
CA VAL A 88 7.78 17.23 -10.75
C VAL A 88 6.79 16.89 -9.66
N THR A 89 5.58 17.48 -9.77
CA THR A 89 4.53 17.39 -8.77
C THR A 89 3.26 16.73 -9.30
N ALA A 90 2.51 16.07 -8.41
CA ALA A 90 1.11 15.77 -8.63
C ALA A 90 0.25 16.49 -7.58
N VAL A 91 -0.85 17.08 -8.02
CA VAL A 91 -1.87 17.68 -7.16
C VAL A 91 -3.12 16.84 -7.24
N LEU A 92 -3.64 16.36 -6.11
CA LEU A 92 -4.80 15.49 -6.09
C LEU A 92 -5.75 15.80 -4.93
N SER A 93 -7.04 15.63 -5.17
CA SER A 93 -8.08 15.68 -4.14
C SER A 93 -8.29 14.31 -3.46
N GLY A 94 -7.17 13.65 -3.16
CA GLY A 94 -7.11 12.37 -2.43
C GLY A 94 -6.87 12.58 -0.93
N ASN A 95 -6.35 11.55 -0.27
CA ASN A 95 -6.06 11.58 1.17
C ASN A 95 -4.66 11.11 1.55
N ARG A 96 -3.84 10.69 0.58
CA ARG A 96 -2.48 10.19 0.80
C ARG A 96 -1.57 10.62 -0.33
N ASN A 97 -0.37 11.03 0.02
CA ASN A 97 0.60 11.64 -0.88
C ASN A 97 2.04 11.14 -0.64
N PHE A 98 2.19 9.91 -0.13
CA PHE A 98 3.50 9.27 0.04
C PHE A 98 4.28 9.23 -1.29
N GLU A 99 5.60 9.33 -1.21
CA GLU A 99 6.50 9.25 -2.35
C GLU A 99 6.30 7.94 -3.13
N GLY A 100 6.28 8.02 -4.47
CA GLY A 100 6.12 6.86 -5.34
C GLY A 100 4.72 6.21 -5.35
N ARG A 101 3.76 6.75 -4.58
CA ARG A 101 2.39 6.22 -4.53
C ARG A 101 1.56 6.61 -5.75
N ILE A 102 1.63 7.85 -6.20
CA ILE A 102 0.69 8.40 -7.19
C ILE A 102 1.09 8.03 -8.61
N ASN A 103 2.34 8.30 -8.98
CA ASN A 103 2.90 7.99 -10.29
C ASN A 103 4.42 7.76 -10.13
N PRO A 104 5.03 6.80 -10.85
CA PRO A 104 6.45 6.49 -10.71
C PRO A 104 7.40 7.65 -11.07
N ASP A 105 6.98 8.55 -11.98
CA ASP A 105 7.79 9.70 -12.41
C ASP A 105 7.69 10.90 -11.45
N VAL A 106 6.76 10.86 -10.48
CA VAL A 106 6.46 11.99 -9.59
C VAL A 106 7.08 11.80 -8.22
N LYS A 107 7.94 12.76 -7.83
CA LYS A 107 8.61 12.78 -6.52
C LYS A 107 7.75 13.46 -5.44
N MET A 108 7.04 14.53 -5.79
CA MET A 108 6.30 15.37 -4.82
C MET A 108 4.79 15.30 -5.08
N ASN A 109 4.00 15.07 -4.03
CA ASN A 109 2.55 14.91 -4.16
C ASN A 109 1.84 15.82 -3.14
N TYR A 110 0.87 16.62 -3.60
CA TYR A 110 0.16 17.59 -2.78
C TYR A 110 -1.33 17.28 -2.73
N LEU A 111 -1.86 17.18 -1.51
CA LEU A 111 -3.30 17.04 -1.29
C LEU A 111 -3.93 18.43 -1.31
N ALA A 112 -4.93 18.62 -2.16
CA ALA A 112 -5.62 19.89 -2.30
C ALA A 112 -7.13 19.69 -2.48
N SER A 113 -7.91 20.74 -2.29
CA SER A 113 -9.34 20.70 -2.62
C SER A 113 -9.54 20.53 -4.13
N PRO A 114 -10.65 19.92 -4.60
CA PRO A 114 -10.94 19.80 -6.03
C PRO A 114 -10.84 21.11 -6.84
N PRO A 115 -11.27 22.29 -6.34
CA PRO A 115 -11.06 23.56 -7.05
C PRO A 115 -9.58 23.93 -7.20
N LEU A 116 -8.76 23.69 -6.18
CA LEU A 116 -7.31 23.96 -6.25
C LEU A 116 -6.59 23.01 -7.22
N VAL A 117 -7.06 21.76 -7.37
CA VAL A 117 -6.54 20.85 -8.41
C VAL A 117 -6.70 21.47 -9.80
N ILE A 118 -7.85 22.09 -10.09
CA ILE A 118 -8.07 22.77 -11.37
C ILE A 118 -7.24 24.05 -11.47
N ALA A 119 -7.13 24.83 -10.39
CA ALA A 119 -6.29 26.03 -10.37
C ALA A 119 -4.82 25.73 -10.69
N TYR A 120 -4.24 24.70 -10.06
CA TYR A 120 -2.88 24.26 -10.35
C TYR A 120 -2.73 23.62 -11.73
N ALA A 121 -3.77 23.00 -12.29
CA ALA A 121 -3.74 22.54 -13.68
C ALA A 121 -3.70 23.72 -14.67
N LEU A 122 -4.40 24.82 -14.38
CA LEU A 122 -4.35 26.05 -15.18
C LEU A 122 -2.98 26.74 -15.07
N ALA A 123 -2.41 26.83 -13.87
CA ALA A 123 -1.06 27.37 -13.65
C ALA A 123 0.01 26.49 -14.32
N GLY A 124 -0.10 25.17 -14.19
CA GLY A 124 0.83 24.17 -14.72
C GLY A 124 2.11 23.98 -13.90
N THR A 125 2.20 24.63 -12.73
CA THR A 125 3.31 24.53 -11.77
C THR A 125 2.79 24.76 -10.36
N MET A 126 3.47 24.18 -9.37
CA MET A 126 3.24 24.47 -7.94
C MET A 126 4.03 25.68 -7.44
N ASP A 127 5.07 26.09 -8.19
CA ASP A 127 5.82 27.32 -7.98
C ASP A 127 5.05 28.47 -8.66
N PHE A 128 3.99 28.91 -8.00
CA PHE A 128 3.05 29.91 -8.51
C PHE A 128 2.38 30.67 -7.36
N ASP A 129 2.39 32.00 -7.43
CA ASP A 129 1.68 32.86 -6.49
C ASP A 129 0.32 33.32 -7.07
N PHE A 130 -0.77 32.73 -6.58
CA PHE A 130 -2.13 33.06 -7.04
C PHE A 130 -2.58 34.50 -6.74
N ASP A 131 -1.93 35.22 -5.82
CA ASP A 131 -2.27 36.59 -5.48
C ASP A 131 -1.67 37.58 -6.48
N THR A 132 -0.45 37.29 -6.96
CA THR A 132 0.36 38.22 -7.76
C THR A 132 0.58 37.79 -9.21
N GLU A 133 0.41 36.51 -9.55
CA GLU A 133 0.63 35.99 -10.90
C GLU A 133 -0.70 35.67 -11.63
N PRO A 134 -0.85 36.09 -12.89
CA PRO A 134 -2.04 35.75 -13.67
C PRO A 134 -1.97 34.31 -14.22
N LEU A 135 -3.11 33.61 -14.21
CA LEU A 135 -3.25 32.27 -14.78
C LEU A 135 -3.10 32.27 -16.31
N GLY A 136 -3.38 33.41 -16.93
CA GLY A 136 -3.19 33.65 -18.35
C GLY A 136 -3.88 34.94 -18.80
N THR A 137 -3.88 35.15 -20.11
CA THR A 137 -4.58 36.27 -20.76
C THR A 137 -5.95 35.80 -21.26
N GLY A 138 -7.00 36.50 -20.87
CA GLY A 138 -8.37 36.20 -21.28
C GLY A 138 -8.67 36.60 -22.72
N LYS A 139 -9.87 36.22 -23.21
CA LYS A 139 -10.35 36.56 -24.57
C LYS A 139 -10.43 38.06 -24.84
N ASP A 140 -10.53 38.87 -23.79
CA ASP A 140 -10.57 40.33 -23.83
C ASP A 140 -9.16 40.98 -23.75
N GLY A 141 -8.10 40.18 -23.77
CA GLY A 141 -6.71 40.65 -23.67
C GLY A 141 -6.25 41.02 -22.26
N LYS A 142 -7.09 40.85 -21.24
CA LYS A 142 -6.74 41.17 -19.85
C LYS A 142 -6.14 39.97 -19.14
N GLU A 143 -5.27 40.25 -18.18
CA GLU A 143 -4.79 39.24 -17.24
C GLU A 143 -5.96 38.70 -16.40
N VAL A 144 -5.98 37.38 -16.22
CA VAL A 144 -6.99 36.67 -15.42
C VAL A 144 -6.29 36.03 -14.22
N PHE A 145 -6.67 36.45 -13.02
CA PHE A 145 -6.17 35.91 -11.76
C PHE A 145 -7.12 34.85 -11.21
N LEU A 146 -6.66 34.06 -10.22
CA LEU A 146 -7.51 33.06 -9.57
C LEU A 146 -8.78 33.68 -8.97
N ARG A 147 -8.65 34.86 -8.35
CA ARG A 147 -9.77 35.63 -7.77
C ARG A 147 -10.86 35.99 -8.80
N ASP A 148 -10.53 36.08 -10.08
CA ASP A 148 -11.48 36.46 -11.14
C ASP A 148 -12.37 35.29 -11.58
N ILE A 149 -11.96 34.06 -11.26
CA ILE A 149 -12.64 32.82 -11.67
C ILE A 149 -13.10 31.97 -10.49
N TRP A 150 -12.71 32.30 -9.26
CA TRP A 150 -13.11 31.56 -8.07
C TRP A 150 -14.63 31.68 -7.85
N PRO A 151 -15.38 30.57 -7.76
CA PRO A 151 -16.83 30.62 -7.60
C PRO A 151 -17.21 31.18 -6.23
N SER A 152 -18.29 31.97 -6.19
CA SER A 152 -18.82 32.44 -4.91
C SER A 152 -19.53 31.30 -4.16
N GLN A 153 -19.61 31.41 -2.84
CA GLN A 153 -20.37 30.45 -2.03
C GLN A 153 -21.85 30.41 -2.44
N LYS A 154 -22.40 31.54 -2.92
CA LYS A 154 -23.76 31.63 -3.43
C LYS A 154 -23.93 30.82 -4.71
N ASP A 155 -23.03 30.95 -5.69
CA ASP A 155 -23.11 30.18 -6.94
C ASP A 155 -23.06 28.67 -6.68
N ILE A 156 -22.20 28.24 -5.75
CA ILE A 156 -22.10 26.84 -5.35
C ILE A 156 -23.42 26.37 -4.72
N SER A 157 -23.96 27.14 -3.76
CA SER A 157 -25.19 26.79 -3.06
C SER A 157 -26.40 26.74 -4.01
N ASP A 158 -26.54 27.73 -4.89
CA ASP A 158 -27.62 27.78 -5.87
C ASP A 158 -27.53 26.61 -6.85
N THR A 159 -26.30 26.27 -7.30
CA THR A 159 -26.08 25.13 -8.19
C THR A 159 -26.41 23.81 -7.51
N ILE A 160 -26.03 23.62 -6.23
CA ILE A 160 -26.43 22.43 -5.44
C ILE A 160 -27.95 22.31 -5.40
N ALA A 161 -28.64 23.39 -5.02
CA ALA A 161 -30.10 23.40 -4.88
C ALA A 161 -30.82 23.11 -6.22
N ALA A 162 -30.24 23.52 -7.35
CA ALA A 162 -30.81 23.31 -8.67
C ALA A 162 -30.50 21.93 -9.27
N SER A 163 -29.39 21.29 -8.87
CA SER A 163 -28.85 20.10 -9.55
C SER A 163 -28.88 18.81 -8.74
N ILE A 164 -29.16 18.87 -7.43
CA ILE A 164 -29.14 17.70 -6.55
C ILE A 164 -30.48 17.54 -5.84
N ASP A 165 -31.12 16.39 -6.04
CA ASP A 165 -32.34 16.00 -5.32
C ASP A 165 -32.28 14.54 -4.85
N ARG A 166 -33.30 14.13 -4.10
CA ARG A 166 -33.39 12.77 -3.53
C ARG A 166 -33.57 11.73 -4.62
N GLU A 167 -34.36 12.04 -5.64
CA GLU A 167 -34.74 11.17 -6.73
C GLU A 167 -33.50 10.66 -7.48
N MET A 168 -32.51 11.52 -7.69
CA MET A 168 -31.20 11.15 -8.26
C MET A 168 -30.54 10.00 -7.48
N PHE A 169 -30.50 10.08 -6.14
CA PHE A 169 -29.92 9.01 -5.32
C PHE A 169 -30.77 7.74 -5.40
N VAL A 170 -32.10 7.85 -5.32
CA VAL A 170 -32.98 6.67 -5.40
C VAL A 170 -32.77 5.93 -6.73
N GLN A 171 -32.68 6.63 -7.85
CA GLN A 171 -32.46 6.03 -9.16
C GLN A 171 -31.09 5.36 -9.29
N ASN A 172 -30.01 6.04 -8.87
CA ASN A 172 -28.65 5.51 -8.96
C ASN A 172 -28.46 4.24 -8.12
N TYR A 173 -29.05 4.19 -6.92
CA TYR A 173 -28.87 3.06 -6.02
C TYR A 173 -29.85 1.91 -6.27
N ALA A 174 -30.94 2.12 -7.02
CA ALA A 174 -31.89 1.06 -7.35
C ALA A 174 -31.23 -0.08 -8.15
N ASP A 175 -30.32 0.26 -9.06
CA ASP A 175 -29.68 -0.70 -9.99
C ASP A 175 -28.16 -0.85 -9.75
N VAL A 176 -27.63 -0.43 -8.59
CA VAL A 176 -26.17 -0.40 -8.32
C VAL A 176 -25.49 -1.77 -8.46
N PHE A 177 -26.21 -2.87 -8.18
CA PHE A 177 -25.70 -4.24 -8.32
C PHE A 177 -25.97 -4.89 -9.67
N LYS A 178 -26.77 -4.24 -10.53
CA LYS A 178 -27.15 -4.78 -11.84
C LYS A 178 -25.93 -4.92 -12.75
N GLY A 179 -25.00 -3.97 -12.68
CA GLY A 179 -23.82 -3.90 -13.55
C GLY A 179 -24.18 -3.69 -15.03
N ASP A 180 -23.15 -3.61 -15.86
CA ASP A 180 -23.30 -3.51 -17.32
C ASP A 180 -23.52 -4.88 -17.97
N ASP A 181 -23.67 -4.90 -19.30
CA ASP A 181 -23.84 -6.15 -20.05
C ASP A 181 -22.63 -7.08 -19.91
N ARG A 182 -21.43 -6.53 -19.72
CA ARG A 182 -20.23 -7.36 -19.52
C ARG A 182 -20.31 -8.08 -18.18
N TRP A 183 -20.65 -7.36 -17.11
CA TRP A 183 -20.82 -7.92 -15.77
C TRP A 183 -21.89 -9.02 -15.73
N ARG A 184 -23.07 -8.76 -16.30
CA ARG A 184 -24.19 -9.70 -16.29
C ARG A 184 -23.94 -10.96 -17.12
N ASN A 185 -23.07 -10.87 -18.13
CA ASN A 185 -22.73 -12.00 -19.00
C ASN A 185 -21.44 -12.70 -18.61
N LEU A 186 -20.84 -12.40 -17.44
CA LEU A 186 -19.70 -13.17 -16.94
C LEU A 186 -20.16 -14.59 -16.60
N PRO A 187 -19.48 -15.64 -17.11
CA PRO A 187 -19.78 -17.01 -16.73
C PRO A 187 -19.57 -17.19 -15.21
N THR A 188 -20.61 -17.65 -14.51
CA THR A 188 -20.56 -17.91 -13.07
C THR A 188 -20.68 -19.42 -12.82
N PRO A 189 -19.58 -20.11 -12.47
CA PRO A 189 -19.65 -21.54 -12.17
C PRO A 189 -20.53 -21.77 -10.93
N SER A 190 -21.26 -22.89 -10.92
CA SER A 190 -22.10 -23.31 -9.80
C SER A 190 -21.33 -24.16 -8.79
N GLY A 191 -21.57 -23.98 -7.49
CA GLY A 191 -21.00 -24.82 -6.43
C GLY A 191 -20.59 -24.03 -5.19
N ASN A 192 -20.23 -24.75 -4.13
CA ASN A 192 -19.80 -24.16 -2.86
C ASN A 192 -18.27 -24.07 -2.72
N THR A 193 -17.51 -24.70 -3.62
CA THR A 193 -16.05 -24.74 -3.58
C THR A 193 -15.48 -24.09 -4.83
N PHE A 194 -14.43 -23.30 -4.66
CA PHE A 194 -13.71 -22.66 -5.77
C PHE A 194 -12.85 -23.69 -6.54
N GLU A 195 -13.07 -23.79 -7.85
CA GLU A 195 -12.25 -24.60 -8.75
C GLU A 195 -10.96 -23.84 -9.10
N TRP A 196 -9.84 -24.33 -8.59
CA TRP A 196 -8.55 -23.69 -8.82
C TRP A 196 -7.98 -24.07 -10.18
N ASP A 197 -7.81 -23.09 -11.06
CA ASP A 197 -7.05 -23.25 -12.31
C ASP A 197 -5.54 -23.08 -12.02
N PRO A 198 -4.70 -24.11 -12.21
CA PRO A 198 -3.27 -24.00 -11.97
C PRO A 198 -2.55 -23.02 -12.91
N ALA A 199 -3.11 -22.74 -14.10
CA ALA A 199 -2.57 -21.80 -15.08
C ALA A 199 -2.97 -20.35 -14.81
N SER A 200 -3.93 -20.11 -13.90
CA SER A 200 -4.36 -18.77 -13.52
C SER A 200 -3.21 -17.97 -12.92
N THR A 201 -2.94 -16.80 -13.51
CA THR A 201 -1.95 -15.84 -13.00
C THR A 201 -2.57 -14.77 -12.09
N TYR A 202 -3.89 -14.83 -11.86
CA TYR A 202 -4.64 -13.87 -11.03
C TYR A 202 -5.13 -14.45 -9.71
N VAL A 203 -5.58 -15.70 -9.71
CA VAL A 203 -6.16 -16.37 -8.55
C VAL A 203 -5.50 -17.74 -8.41
N ARG A 204 -4.74 -17.95 -7.33
CA ARG A 204 -4.04 -19.22 -7.03
C ARG A 204 -4.29 -19.66 -5.59
N LYS A 205 -4.40 -20.97 -5.38
CA LYS A 205 -4.63 -21.56 -4.04
C LYS A 205 -3.45 -21.24 -3.14
N PRO A 206 -3.63 -20.46 -2.05
CA PRO A 206 -2.53 -20.09 -1.18
C PRO A 206 -2.12 -21.26 -0.26
N PRO A 207 -0.85 -21.32 0.17
CA PRO A 207 -0.30 -22.44 0.95
C PRO A 207 -0.60 -22.37 2.46
N TYR A 208 -1.48 -21.47 2.91
CA TYR A 208 -1.68 -21.17 4.35
C TYR A 208 -2.09 -22.36 5.22
N PHE A 209 -2.68 -23.39 4.60
CA PHE A 209 -3.23 -24.56 5.27
C PHE A 209 -2.50 -25.86 4.90
N ASP A 210 -1.43 -25.78 4.09
CA ASP A 210 -0.72 -26.98 3.64
C ASP A 210 -0.04 -27.66 4.84
N GLY A 211 -0.33 -28.96 5.01
CA GLY A 211 0.18 -29.73 6.14
C GLY A 211 -0.34 -29.30 7.52
N MET A 212 -1.37 -28.44 7.60
CA MET A 212 -1.88 -27.92 8.86
C MET A 212 -2.53 -29.04 9.71
N PRO A 213 -2.04 -29.30 10.94
CA PRO A 213 -2.67 -30.27 11.83
C PRO A 213 -3.97 -29.73 12.45
N ALA A 214 -4.87 -30.67 12.79
CA ALA A 214 -6.16 -30.37 13.41
C ALA A 214 -6.01 -29.61 14.74
N GLU A 215 -5.04 -30.00 15.57
CA GLU A 215 -4.68 -29.28 16.79
C GLU A 215 -3.45 -28.39 16.56
N PRO A 216 -3.36 -27.23 17.25
CA PRO A 216 -2.20 -26.35 17.15
C PRO A 216 -0.94 -27.04 17.68
N GLN A 217 0.18 -26.80 17.00
CA GLN A 217 1.49 -27.14 17.55
C GLN A 217 1.86 -26.16 18.66
N PRO A 218 2.62 -26.60 19.69
CA PRO A 218 3.15 -25.68 20.68
C PRO A 218 3.94 -24.55 20.04
N VAL A 219 3.79 -23.35 20.58
CA VAL A 219 4.61 -22.20 20.22
C VAL A 219 6.06 -22.49 20.62
N SER A 220 7.01 -22.18 19.76
CA SER A 220 8.44 -22.35 20.03
C SER A 220 9.15 -21.01 20.08
N ASP A 221 10.28 -20.98 20.80
CA ASP A 221 11.26 -19.91 20.67
C ASP A 221 11.84 -19.84 19.24
N ILE A 222 12.52 -18.74 18.91
CA ILE A 222 13.16 -18.51 17.61
C ILE A 222 14.67 -18.55 17.83
N SER A 223 15.38 -19.44 17.13
CA SER A 223 16.83 -19.55 17.24
C SER A 223 17.51 -19.45 15.88
N GLY A 224 18.70 -18.84 15.86
CA GLY A 224 19.54 -18.76 14.67
C GLY A 224 18.98 -17.85 13.55
N ALA A 225 18.13 -16.88 13.87
CA ALA A 225 17.49 -16.05 12.86
C ALA A 225 18.42 -15.02 12.25
N ARG A 226 18.22 -14.69 10.97
CA ARG A 226 18.98 -13.65 10.25
C ARG A 226 18.10 -12.45 9.91
N VAL A 227 18.71 -11.26 9.85
CA VAL A 227 17.99 -10.04 9.46
C VAL A 227 17.75 -10.05 7.95
N LEU A 228 16.48 -10.08 7.55
CA LEU A 228 16.09 -9.94 6.15
C LEU A 228 16.10 -8.47 5.70
N ALA A 229 15.74 -7.56 6.59
CA ALA A 229 15.76 -6.12 6.33
C ALA A 229 15.98 -5.33 7.61
N LEU A 230 16.85 -4.32 7.53
CA LEU A 230 17.04 -3.28 8.55
C LEU A 230 16.51 -1.97 7.97
N LEU A 231 15.41 -1.49 8.55
CA LEU A 231 14.62 -0.40 7.99
C LEU A 231 14.52 0.76 8.99
N GLY A 232 14.43 1.98 8.46
CA GLY A 232 14.28 3.20 9.26
C GLY A 232 12.85 3.49 9.72
N ASP A 233 12.58 4.77 9.97
CA ASP A 233 11.29 5.26 10.43
C ASP A 233 10.23 5.30 9.31
N SER A 234 8.97 5.29 9.73
CA SER A 234 7.76 5.50 8.91
C SER A 234 7.67 4.61 7.66
N VAL A 235 8.13 3.36 7.79
CA VAL A 235 7.97 2.33 6.74
C VAL A 235 6.48 2.04 6.56
N THR A 236 5.89 2.62 5.52
CA THR A 236 4.49 2.36 5.16
C THR A 236 4.24 0.92 4.67
N THR A 237 2.99 0.47 4.75
CA THR A 237 2.51 -0.75 4.08
C THR A 237 2.61 -0.70 2.55
N ASP A 238 2.76 0.47 1.92
CA ASP A 238 3.09 0.57 0.49
C ASP A 238 4.56 0.19 0.22
N HIS A 239 5.46 0.39 1.19
CA HIS A 239 6.84 -0.11 1.12
C HIS A 239 6.89 -1.65 1.27
N ILE A 240 6.13 -2.18 2.23
CA ILE A 240 6.07 -3.62 2.54
C ILE A 240 5.30 -4.41 1.49
N SER A 241 4.17 -3.89 1.00
CA SER A 241 3.33 -4.54 -0.01
C SER A 241 2.82 -3.48 -1.00
N PRO A 242 3.61 -3.12 -2.02
CA PRO A 242 3.21 -2.16 -3.04
C PRO A 242 1.93 -2.61 -3.75
N ALA A 243 1.14 -1.64 -4.22
CA ALA A 243 0.01 -1.89 -5.12
C ALA A 243 0.25 -1.35 -6.53
N SER A 244 1.43 -0.79 -6.77
CA SER A 244 1.83 -0.13 -8.01
C SER A 244 2.12 -1.14 -9.14
N SER A 245 2.52 -0.61 -10.29
CA SER A 245 2.89 -1.39 -11.48
C SER A 245 4.11 -2.28 -11.23
N ILE A 246 4.09 -3.48 -11.81
CA ILE A 246 5.20 -4.44 -11.70
C ILE A 246 6.28 -4.06 -12.71
N LYS A 247 7.49 -3.76 -12.24
CA LYS A 247 8.62 -3.38 -13.10
C LYS A 247 9.27 -4.62 -13.75
N PRO A 248 9.64 -4.57 -15.04
CA PRO A 248 10.45 -5.60 -15.67
C PRO A 248 11.76 -5.86 -14.94
N GLY A 249 12.28 -7.08 -15.03
CA GLY A 249 13.53 -7.48 -14.38
C GLY A 249 13.42 -7.72 -12.87
N THR A 250 12.23 -7.57 -12.28
CA THR A 250 11.96 -7.96 -10.87
C THR A 250 11.53 -9.42 -10.78
N PRO A 251 11.65 -10.08 -9.61
CA PRO A 251 11.21 -11.47 -9.44
C PRO A 251 9.76 -11.70 -9.84
N ALA A 252 8.86 -10.75 -9.50
CA ALA A 252 7.44 -10.84 -9.87
C ALA A 252 7.23 -10.77 -11.39
N ALA A 253 7.98 -9.93 -12.11
CA ALA A 253 7.93 -9.88 -13.57
C ALA A 253 8.45 -11.17 -14.19
N GLN A 254 9.59 -11.68 -13.72
CA GLN A 254 10.17 -12.94 -14.20
C GLN A 254 9.20 -14.12 -14.03
N TYR A 255 8.50 -14.18 -12.89
CA TYR A 255 7.44 -15.18 -12.68
C TYR A 255 6.30 -15.05 -13.70
N LEU A 256 5.83 -13.83 -13.96
CA LEU A 256 4.76 -13.59 -14.93
C LEU A 256 5.19 -13.94 -16.36
N GLU A 257 6.40 -13.57 -16.75
CA GLU A 257 7.00 -13.90 -18.05
C GLU A 257 7.16 -15.41 -18.23
N ALA A 258 7.67 -16.10 -17.21
CA ALA A 258 7.79 -17.56 -17.21
C ALA A 258 6.43 -18.28 -17.34
N ASN A 259 5.33 -17.62 -16.96
CA ASN A 259 3.96 -18.10 -17.12
C ASN A 259 3.26 -17.52 -18.37
N GLY A 260 4.01 -16.98 -19.32
CA GLY A 260 3.50 -16.54 -20.62
C GLY A 260 2.73 -15.20 -20.60
N VAL A 261 2.82 -14.43 -19.52
CA VAL A 261 2.16 -13.12 -19.43
C VAL A 261 3.02 -12.07 -20.14
N ALA A 262 2.46 -11.39 -21.13
CA ALA A 262 3.15 -10.28 -21.79
C ALA A 262 3.29 -9.07 -20.87
N ARG A 263 4.36 -8.28 -21.04
CA ARG A 263 4.66 -7.09 -20.21
C ARG A 263 3.49 -6.11 -20.07
N LYS A 264 2.75 -5.85 -21.14
CA LYS A 264 1.57 -4.96 -21.12
C LYS A 264 0.45 -5.48 -20.20
N ASP A 265 0.44 -6.78 -19.95
CA ASP A 265 -0.58 -7.50 -19.18
C ASP A 265 -0.10 -7.85 -17.76
N PHE A 266 1.10 -7.41 -17.35
CA PHE A 266 1.56 -7.56 -15.96
C PHE A 266 0.58 -6.96 -14.97
N ASN A 267 -0.02 -5.82 -15.35
CA ASN A 267 -0.94 -5.05 -14.53
C ASN A 267 -0.21 -4.57 -13.24
N SER A 268 -0.94 -4.37 -12.13
CA SER A 268 -0.36 -3.91 -10.87
C SER A 268 -0.31 -5.02 -9.82
N PHE A 269 0.55 -4.88 -8.80
CA PHE A 269 0.51 -5.75 -7.63
C PHE A 269 -0.87 -5.76 -6.96
N GLY A 270 -1.59 -4.62 -6.98
CA GLY A 270 -2.97 -4.56 -6.47
C GLY A 270 -3.92 -5.52 -7.19
N SER A 271 -3.78 -5.67 -8.50
CA SER A 271 -4.60 -6.59 -9.30
C SER A 271 -4.23 -8.06 -9.11
N ARG A 272 -3.01 -8.34 -8.61
CA ARG A 272 -2.45 -9.69 -8.45
C ARG A 272 -2.64 -10.26 -7.04
N ARG A 273 -3.42 -9.61 -6.17
CA ARG A 273 -3.64 -10.03 -4.77
C ARG A 273 -4.25 -11.41 -4.58
N GLY A 274 -4.93 -11.96 -5.59
CA GLY A 274 -5.42 -13.34 -5.57
C GLY A 274 -4.33 -14.39 -5.84
N ASN A 275 -3.13 -13.96 -6.25
CA ASN A 275 -2.03 -14.83 -6.60
C ASN A 275 -0.85 -14.63 -5.64
N HIS A 276 -0.72 -15.54 -4.69
CA HIS A 276 0.34 -15.47 -3.67
C HIS A 276 1.76 -15.50 -4.27
N GLU A 277 1.98 -16.18 -5.39
CA GLU A 277 3.30 -16.25 -6.03
C GLU A 277 3.81 -14.87 -6.46
N VAL A 278 2.93 -14.05 -7.01
CA VAL A 278 3.27 -12.68 -7.41
C VAL A 278 3.43 -11.79 -6.18
N MET A 279 2.54 -11.95 -5.20
CA MET A 279 2.53 -11.07 -4.02
C MET A 279 3.71 -11.32 -3.08
N ILE A 280 4.15 -12.57 -2.90
CA ILE A 280 5.37 -12.89 -2.14
C ILE A 280 6.58 -12.22 -2.80
N ARG A 281 6.71 -12.36 -4.13
CA ARG A 281 7.76 -11.70 -4.93
C ARG A 281 7.68 -10.17 -4.91
N GLY A 282 6.47 -9.63 -4.68
CA GLY A 282 6.22 -8.21 -4.52
C GLY A 282 6.44 -7.68 -3.10
N THR A 283 6.66 -8.55 -2.12
CA THR A 283 6.82 -8.14 -0.72
C THR A 283 8.17 -7.46 -0.54
N PHE A 284 8.16 -6.28 0.07
CA PHE A 284 9.27 -5.34 0.15
C PHE A 284 9.82 -4.89 -1.22
N ALA A 285 9.11 -5.10 -2.33
CA ALA A 285 9.59 -4.78 -3.67
C ALA A 285 9.42 -3.30 -4.08
N ASN A 286 9.06 -2.42 -3.15
CA ASN A 286 8.85 -1.02 -3.45
C ASN A 286 10.17 -0.35 -3.89
N ILE A 287 10.12 0.40 -4.98
CA ILE A 287 11.27 1.07 -5.59
C ILE A 287 11.92 2.15 -4.70
N ARG A 288 11.20 2.61 -3.66
CA ARG A 288 11.66 3.60 -2.68
C ARG A 288 12.00 2.99 -1.33
N LEU A 289 11.89 1.66 -1.16
CA LEU A 289 12.31 1.03 0.08
C LEU A 289 13.82 1.21 0.25
N ARG A 290 14.26 1.72 1.41
CA ARG A 290 15.67 1.83 1.77
C ARG A 290 16.01 0.82 2.84
N ASN A 291 16.85 -0.15 2.49
CA ASN A 291 17.32 -1.19 3.41
C ASN A 291 18.77 -0.89 3.83
N GLN A 292 18.97 -0.57 5.10
CA GLN A 292 20.24 -0.11 5.65
C GLN A 292 21.31 -1.22 5.68
N LEU A 293 20.93 -2.50 5.53
CA LEU A 293 21.88 -3.61 5.37
C LEU A 293 22.84 -3.43 4.19
N LEU A 294 22.40 -2.67 3.18
CA LEU A 294 23.18 -2.42 1.96
C LEU A 294 24.14 -1.24 2.10
N ASP A 295 24.00 -0.39 3.12
CA ASP A 295 24.87 0.77 3.33
C ASP A 295 26.33 0.32 3.59
N ALA A 296 26.54 -0.93 4.03
CA ALA A 296 27.86 -1.52 4.24
C ALA A 296 28.55 -2.02 2.94
N ILE A 297 27.81 -2.20 1.84
CA ILE A 297 28.33 -2.81 0.60
C ILE A 297 28.00 -2.02 -0.67
N VAL A 298 27.16 -0.98 -0.58
CA VAL A 298 26.80 -0.09 -1.69
C VAL A 298 27.05 1.36 -1.28
N GLU A 299 28.07 1.97 -1.90
CA GLU A 299 28.38 3.39 -1.68
C GLU A 299 27.24 4.28 -2.18
N GLY A 300 26.85 5.27 -1.38
CA GLY A 300 25.71 6.16 -1.68
C GLY A 300 24.33 5.57 -1.37
N GLY A 301 24.26 4.30 -0.96
CA GLY A 301 23.03 3.58 -0.65
C GLY A 301 22.25 3.15 -1.90
N VAL A 302 21.21 2.33 -1.69
CA VAL A 302 20.34 1.83 -2.77
C VAL A 302 18.89 1.80 -2.31
N SER A 303 17.99 2.20 -3.20
CA SER A 303 16.54 2.08 -3.01
C SER A 303 15.97 0.98 -3.90
N GLY A 304 14.99 0.25 -3.39
CA GLY A 304 14.33 -0.85 -4.09
C GLY A 304 14.15 -2.07 -3.20
N GLY A 305 13.61 -3.13 -3.80
CA GLY A 305 13.37 -4.41 -3.13
C GLY A 305 14.62 -5.26 -2.96
N TYR A 306 15.68 -4.67 -2.41
CA TYR A 306 16.98 -5.28 -2.26
C TYR A 306 17.33 -5.53 -0.79
N THR A 307 18.16 -6.55 -0.57
CA THR A 307 18.76 -6.84 0.72
C THR A 307 20.15 -7.43 0.56
N ARG A 308 20.84 -7.63 1.67
CA ARG A 308 22.10 -8.33 1.76
C ARG A 308 21.83 -9.82 2.03
N ASP A 309 22.24 -10.68 1.12
CA ASP A 309 22.03 -12.13 1.25
C ASP A 309 23.23 -12.80 1.96
N PHE A 310 23.13 -12.94 3.28
CA PHE A 310 24.18 -13.54 4.09
C PHE A 310 24.33 -15.06 3.93
N THR A 311 23.48 -15.73 3.13
CA THR A 311 23.69 -17.13 2.79
C THR A 311 24.78 -17.34 1.74
N GLN A 312 25.14 -16.27 1.02
CA GLN A 312 26.14 -16.29 -0.03
C GLN A 312 27.48 -15.70 0.47
N PRO A 313 28.63 -16.17 -0.06
CA PRO A 313 29.93 -15.63 0.29
C PRO A 313 30.00 -14.10 0.12
N GLY A 314 30.46 -13.40 1.17
CA GLY A 314 30.58 -11.94 1.19
C GLY A 314 29.27 -11.18 1.46
N GLY A 315 28.12 -11.85 1.42
CA GLY A 315 26.82 -11.22 1.56
C GLY A 315 26.56 -10.19 0.45
N PRO A 316 26.36 -10.60 -0.81
CA PRO A 316 26.10 -9.70 -1.91
C PRO A 316 24.69 -9.10 -1.84
N GLN A 317 24.46 -8.03 -2.61
CA GLN A 317 23.12 -7.50 -2.84
C GLN A 317 22.29 -8.52 -3.65
N ALA A 318 21.06 -8.78 -3.21
CA ALA A 318 20.08 -9.60 -3.91
C ALA A 318 18.68 -8.98 -3.80
N PHE A 319 17.73 -9.44 -4.62
CA PHE A 319 16.32 -9.15 -4.35
C PHE A 319 15.88 -9.82 -3.05
N ILE A 320 15.02 -9.16 -2.29
CA ILE A 320 14.51 -9.69 -1.00
C ILE A 320 13.88 -11.07 -1.17
N TYR A 321 13.10 -11.27 -2.23
CA TYR A 321 12.51 -12.57 -2.53
C TYR A 321 13.57 -13.66 -2.74
N ASP A 322 14.58 -13.40 -3.57
CA ASP A 322 15.60 -14.40 -3.88
C ASP A 322 16.43 -14.77 -2.64
N ALA A 323 16.81 -13.76 -1.83
CA ALA A 323 17.49 -13.99 -0.56
C ALA A 323 16.63 -14.82 0.41
N ALA A 324 15.34 -14.49 0.55
CA ALA A 324 14.40 -15.24 1.38
C ALA A 324 14.30 -16.72 0.97
N GLN A 325 14.32 -17.01 -0.34
CA GLN A 325 14.32 -18.39 -0.83
C GLN A 325 15.61 -19.14 -0.48
N ASN A 326 16.77 -18.46 -0.50
CA ASN A 326 18.03 -19.06 -0.07
C ASN A 326 18.03 -19.38 1.43
N TYR A 327 17.49 -18.49 2.27
CA TYR A 327 17.31 -18.75 3.71
C TYR A 327 16.34 -19.91 3.97
N ALA A 328 15.22 -19.95 3.23
CA ALA A 328 14.24 -21.01 3.34
C ALA A 328 14.85 -22.39 3.00
N ALA A 329 15.68 -22.47 1.95
CA ALA A 329 16.38 -23.70 1.57
C ALA A 329 17.33 -24.23 2.66
N GLN A 330 17.79 -23.36 3.55
CA GLN A 330 18.67 -23.69 4.68
C GLN A 330 17.93 -23.76 6.02
N ASN A 331 16.59 -23.61 6.03
CA ASN A 331 15.74 -23.55 7.23
C ASN A 331 16.16 -22.45 8.22
N ILE A 332 16.67 -21.32 7.71
CA ILE A 332 17.08 -20.19 8.54
C ILE A 332 15.87 -19.28 8.77
N PRO A 333 15.41 -19.07 10.01
CA PRO A 333 14.33 -18.14 10.30
C PRO A 333 14.79 -16.69 10.05
N LEU A 334 13.84 -15.81 9.74
CA LEU A 334 14.15 -14.42 9.44
C LEU A 334 13.53 -13.45 10.45
N VAL A 335 14.19 -12.32 10.64
CA VAL A 335 13.67 -11.17 11.38
C VAL A 335 13.74 -9.90 10.53
N VAL A 336 12.86 -8.95 10.81
CA VAL A 336 12.93 -7.58 10.27
C VAL A 336 13.15 -6.62 11.42
N LEU A 337 14.06 -5.67 11.24
CA LEU A 337 14.28 -4.57 12.16
C LEU A 337 13.65 -3.30 11.56
N GLY A 338 12.92 -2.53 12.35
CA GLY A 338 12.25 -1.30 11.92
C GLY A 338 12.43 -0.14 12.90
N GLY A 339 12.31 1.08 12.40
CA GLY A 339 12.23 2.28 13.23
C GLY A 339 10.83 2.52 13.80
N LYS A 340 10.45 3.79 13.91
CA LYS A 340 9.16 4.25 14.40
C LYS A 340 8.06 4.09 13.34
N GLU A 341 6.81 3.96 13.79
CA GLU A 341 5.61 3.93 12.94
C GLU A 341 5.65 2.83 11.86
N TYR A 342 6.26 1.69 12.19
CA TYR A 342 6.40 0.58 11.26
C TYR A 342 5.02 0.05 10.84
N GLY A 343 4.78 0.01 9.53
CA GLY A 343 3.53 -0.45 8.94
C GLY A 343 2.45 0.61 8.80
N SER A 344 2.81 1.89 8.66
CA SER A 344 1.83 2.97 8.48
C SER A 344 1.05 2.91 7.16
N GLY A 345 -0.10 3.59 7.12
CA GLY A 345 -0.88 3.76 5.88
C GLY A 345 -2.00 2.73 5.65
N SER A 346 -1.93 1.96 4.57
CA SER A 346 -3.04 1.11 4.09
C SER A 346 -3.28 -0.13 4.97
N SER A 347 -4.54 -0.55 5.13
CA SER A 347 -4.92 -1.75 5.90
C SER A 347 -4.65 -3.08 5.17
N ARG A 348 -3.64 -3.14 4.31
CA ARG A 348 -3.39 -4.30 3.43
C ARG A 348 -2.81 -5.45 4.24
N ASP A 349 -3.55 -6.55 4.34
CA ASP A 349 -3.13 -7.79 4.99
C ASP A 349 -1.93 -8.45 4.29
N TRP A 350 -1.76 -8.23 2.99
CA TRP A 350 -0.60 -8.68 2.22
C TRP A 350 0.74 -8.17 2.76
N ALA A 351 0.76 -7.03 3.48
CA ALA A 351 1.97 -6.60 4.17
C ALA A 351 2.40 -7.58 5.27
N ALA A 352 1.46 -8.28 5.92
CA ALA A 352 1.77 -9.32 6.90
C ALA A 352 1.87 -10.71 6.26
N LYS A 353 0.97 -11.06 5.32
CA LYS A 353 1.02 -12.34 4.60
C LYS A 353 2.33 -12.51 3.85
N GLY A 354 2.75 -11.48 3.11
CA GLY A 354 4.02 -11.45 2.41
C GLY A 354 5.20 -11.64 3.35
N THR A 355 5.24 -10.88 4.44
CA THR A 355 6.29 -10.95 5.47
C THR A 355 6.40 -12.38 6.05
N SER A 356 5.27 -12.98 6.44
CA SER A 356 5.20 -14.36 6.94
C SER A 356 5.66 -15.38 5.89
N LEU A 357 5.18 -15.27 4.65
CA LEU A 357 5.51 -16.18 3.55
C LEU A 357 6.96 -16.05 3.04
N LEU A 358 7.64 -14.95 3.32
CA LEU A 358 9.10 -14.82 3.10
C LEU A 358 9.91 -15.55 4.20
N GLY A 359 9.27 -16.10 5.24
CA GLY A 359 9.94 -16.79 6.34
C GLY A 359 10.27 -15.90 7.55
N VAL A 360 9.76 -14.67 7.59
CA VAL A 360 9.95 -13.78 8.74
C VAL A 360 9.11 -14.28 9.92
N ARG A 361 9.78 -14.54 11.04
CA ARG A 361 9.18 -15.04 12.29
C ARG A 361 8.92 -13.94 13.30
N ALA A 362 9.75 -12.88 13.30
CA ALA A 362 9.58 -11.73 14.17
C ALA A 362 9.86 -10.41 13.44
N VAL A 363 9.17 -9.34 13.85
CA VAL A 363 9.52 -7.97 13.50
C VAL A 363 9.85 -7.24 14.78
N ILE A 364 11.05 -6.64 14.88
CA ILE A 364 11.48 -5.85 16.03
C ILE A 364 11.53 -4.37 15.61
N ALA A 365 10.67 -3.53 16.18
CA ALA A 365 10.57 -2.12 15.79
C ALA A 365 10.54 -1.17 16.99
N GLU A 366 10.83 0.12 16.79
CA GLU A 366 10.67 1.12 17.86
C GLU A 366 9.19 1.37 18.19
N SER A 367 8.34 1.37 17.17
CA SER A 367 6.88 1.39 17.33
C SER A 367 6.16 0.86 16.09
N PHE A 368 4.92 0.41 16.28
CA PHE A 368 4.07 -0.12 15.22
C PHE A 368 2.82 0.71 15.02
N GLU A 369 2.37 0.77 13.77
CA GLU A 369 1.02 1.21 13.46
C GLU A 369 -0.02 0.12 13.74
N ARG A 370 -1.15 0.54 14.32
CA ARG A 370 -2.10 -0.35 15.01
C ARG A 370 -2.59 -1.50 14.15
N ILE A 371 -2.99 -1.21 12.90
CA ILE A 371 -3.57 -2.21 11.99
C ILE A 371 -2.50 -3.20 11.53
N HIS A 372 -1.29 -2.72 11.22
CA HIS A 372 -0.23 -3.60 10.74
C HIS A 372 0.26 -4.55 11.84
N ARG A 373 0.40 -4.05 13.07
CA ARG A 373 0.69 -4.88 14.26
C ARG A 373 -0.29 -6.06 14.38
N SER A 374 -1.60 -5.80 14.37
CA SER A 374 -2.61 -6.86 14.44
C SER A 374 -2.54 -7.82 13.26
N ASN A 375 -2.24 -7.32 12.05
CA ASN A 375 -2.07 -8.19 10.87
C ASN A 375 -0.86 -9.13 11.00
N LEU A 376 0.27 -8.66 11.57
CA LEU A 376 1.45 -9.51 11.82
C LEU A 376 1.08 -10.67 12.77
N VAL A 377 0.43 -10.36 13.89
CA VAL A 377 -0.04 -11.40 14.83
C VAL A 377 -1.01 -12.37 14.15
N GLY A 378 -1.95 -11.85 13.36
CA GLY A 378 -2.90 -12.65 12.59
C GLY A 378 -2.25 -13.57 11.55
N MET A 379 -0.99 -13.33 11.18
CA MET A 379 -0.22 -14.17 10.28
C MET A 379 0.89 -14.97 10.98
N GLY A 380 0.86 -15.03 12.32
CA GLY A 380 1.82 -15.81 13.11
C GLY A 380 3.23 -15.20 13.20
N VAL A 381 3.38 -13.92 12.87
CA VAL A 381 4.64 -13.17 13.04
C VAL A 381 4.57 -12.42 14.35
N ILE A 382 5.55 -12.58 15.24
CA ILE A 382 5.55 -11.89 16.53
C ILE A 382 6.03 -10.43 16.38
N PRO A 383 5.21 -9.42 16.68
CA PRO A 383 5.66 -8.04 16.75
C PRO A 383 6.33 -7.80 18.10
N LEU A 384 7.57 -7.36 18.06
CA LEU A 384 8.40 -7.05 19.22
C LEU A 384 8.78 -5.58 19.18
N GLN A 385 8.72 -4.91 20.31
CA GLN A 385 9.14 -3.52 20.42
C GLN A 385 10.45 -3.43 21.19
N PHE A 386 11.38 -2.61 20.72
CA PHE A 386 12.58 -2.28 21.52
C PHE A 386 12.17 -1.72 22.89
N PRO A 387 13.05 -1.84 23.92
CA PRO A 387 12.86 -1.13 25.18
C PRO A 387 12.62 0.37 24.95
N ALA A 388 11.90 1.01 25.86
CA ALA A 388 11.58 2.42 25.71
C ALA A 388 12.85 3.29 25.59
N GLY A 389 12.98 4.00 24.47
CA GLY A 389 14.16 4.84 24.17
C GLY A 389 15.30 4.12 23.45
N GLU A 390 15.21 2.80 23.25
CA GLU A 390 16.17 2.00 22.50
C GLU A 390 15.73 1.79 21.05
N SER A 391 16.70 1.55 20.18
CA SER A 391 16.54 1.23 18.76
C SER A 391 17.67 0.33 18.28
N ALA A 392 17.60 -0.13 17.03
CA ALA A 392 18.72 -0.83 16.40
C ALA A 392 20.01 0.02 16.45
N SER A 393 19.90 1.34 16.23
CA SER A 393 21.05 2.23 16.25
C SER A 393 21.63 2.44 17.65
N SER A 394 20.81 2.64 18.70
CA SER A 394 21.32 2.86 20.06
C SER A 394 22.01 1.61 20.62
N LEU A 395 21.46 0.44 20.28
CA LEU A 395 21.99 -0.88 20.63
C LEU A 395 23.16 -1.33 19.73
N LYS A 396 23.53 -0.52 18.72
CA LYS A 396 24.60 -0.82 17.75
C LYS A 396 24.38 -2.16 17.03
N LEU A 397 23.14 -2.42 16.66
CA LEU A 397 22.72 -3.53 15.81
C LEU A 397 22.84 -3.08 14.36
N ASP A 398 23.71 -3.73 13.59
CA ASP A 398 23.94 -3.40 12.17
C ASP A 398 23.26 -4.39 11.21
N GLY A 399 22.60 -5.40 11.78
CA GLY A 399 21.85 -6.43 11.08
C GLY A 399 22.70 -7.57 10.52
N THR A 400 24.01 -7.57 10.79
CA THR A 400 24.87 -8.72 10.48
C THR A 400 24.73 -9.86 11.49
N GLU A 401 24.12 -9.58 12.64
CA GLU A 401 23.99 -10.49 13.78
C GLU A 401 23.09 -11.70 13.49
N VAL A 402 23.23 -12.71 14.35
CA VAL A 402 22.33 -13.86 14.44
C VAL A 402 21.46 -13.71 15.69
N TYR A 403 20.15 -13.86 15.55
CA TYR A 403 19.18 -13.58 16.59
C TYR A 403 18.60 -14.86 17.20
N ASP A 404 18.68 -14.96 18.52
CA ASP A 404 17.91 -15.88 19.34
C ASP A 404 16.88 -15.07 20.16
N ILE A 405 15.63 -15.51 20.18
CA ILE A 405 14.50 -14.88 20.87
C ILE A 405 13.84 -15.94 21.76
N THR A 406 13.98 -15.77 23.07
CA THR A 406 13.53 -16.76 24.06
C THR A 406 12.45 -16.22 25.01
N GLY A 407 11.64 -17.13 25.54
CA GLY A 407 10.49 -16.82 26.41
C GLY A 407 9.17 -16.68 25.65
N ILE A 408 9.15 -16.91 24.34
CA ILE A 408 7.92 -16.96 23.54
C ILE A 408 7.07 -18.17 23.99
N GLU A 409 7.73 -19.26 24.39
CA GLU A 409 7.09 -20.51 24.85
C GLU A 409 6.17 -20.34 26.07
N GLU A 410 6.27 -19.22 26.82
CA GLU A 410 5.30 -18.89 27.88
C GLU A 410 3.86 -18.81 27.34
N LEU A 411 3.67 -18.58 26.03
CA LEU A 411 2.36 -18.65 25.38
C LEU A 411 1.68 -20.02 25.48
N ASN A 412 2.43 -21.09 25.74
CA ASN A 412 1.90 -22.43 25.94
C ASN A 412 1.36 -22.65 27.36
N ASP A 413 1.72 -21.79 28.31
CA ASP A 413 1.27 -21.93 29.70
C ASP A 413 -0.23 -21.65 29.84
N PRO A 414 -0.93 -22.42 30.70
CA PRO A 414 -2.31 -22.13 31.05
C PRO A 414 -2.42 -20.75 31.72
N GLY A 415 -3.44 -19.98 31.34
CA GLY A 415 -3.73 -18.67 31.93
C GLY A 415 -4.35 -18.77 33.33
N ASP A 416 -4.68 -17.63 33.91
CA ASP A 416 -5.20 -17.47 35.28
C ASP A 416 -6.69 -17.85 35.47
N GLY A 417 -7.29 -18.54 34.49
CA GLY A 417 -8.69 -18.96 34.53
C GLY A 417 -9.69 -17.93 34.02
N THR A 418 -9.25 -16.76 33.52
CA THR A 418 -10.13 -15.73 32.92
C THR A 418 -10.34 -15.84 31.40
N GLY A 419 -9.77 -16.88 30.78
CA GLY A 419 -9.83 -17.16 29.34
C GLY A 419 -8.53 -16.82 28.62
N GLY A 420 -8.03 -17.74 27.79
CA GLY A 420 -6.74 -17.64 27.10
C GLY A 420 -5.54 -18.15 27.93
N GLY A 421 -4.47 -18.58 27.26
CA GLY A 421 -3.18 -18.91 27.92
C GLY A 421 -2.41 -17.65 28.36
N LYS A 422 -1.30 -17.80 29.09
CA LYS A 422 -0.44 -16.66 29.44
C LYS A 422 0.13 -15.99 28.18
N THR A 423 0.41 -14.70 28.27
CA THR A 423 1.11 -13.95 27.22
C THR A 423 2.30 -13.23 27.87
N PRO A 424 3.54 -13.51 27.46
CA PRO A 424 4.72 -12.86 28.03
C PRO A 424 4.63 -11.36 27.76
N LYS A 425 4.97 -10.52 28.76
CA LYS A 425 5.06 -9.06 28.58
C LYS A 425 6.29 -8.66 27.77
N THR A 426 7.37 -9.41 27.95
CA THR A 426 8.66 -9.22 27.30
C THR A 426 9.25 -10.58 26.94
N VAL A 427 10.11 -10.60 25.92
CA VAL A 427 10.93 -11.77 25.55
C VAL A 427 12.39 -11.34 25.49
N HIS A 428 13.28 -12.26 25.81
CA HIS A 428 14.71 -12.00 25.79
C HIS A 428 15.24 -12.14 24.35
N VAL A 429 15.94 -11.12 23.87
CA VAL A 429 16.57 -11.11 22.55
C VAL A 429 18.07 -11.08 22.72
N LYS A 430 18.75 -12.04 22.09
CA LYS A 430 20.21 -12.10 21.97
C LYS A 430 20.63 -12.00 20.52
N ALA A 431 21.37 -10.95 20.19
CA ALA A 431 21.94 -10.70 18.88
C ALA A 431 23.46 -10.97 18.91
N ALA A 432 23.88 -12.12 18.41
CA ALA A 432 25.28 -12.55 18.38
C ALA A 432 26.02 -11.97 17.17
N LYS A 433 27.17 -11.34 17.42
CA LYS A 433 28.06 -10.76 16.42
C LYS A 433 29.10 -11.75 15.94
N ALA A 434 29.67 -11.48 14.76
CA ALA A 434 30.69 -12.34 14.15
C ALA A 434 31.99 -12.43 14.97
N ASP A 435 32.27 -11.45 15.83
CA ASP A 435 33.43 -11.42 16.73
C ASP A 435 33.21 -12.21 18.04
N GLY A 436 32.03 -12.82 18.21
CA GLY A 436 31.65 -13.59 19.40
C GLY A 436 31.04 -12.76 20.53
N SER A 437 31.01 -11.42 20.42
CA SER A 437 30.25 -10.58 21.33
C SER A 437 28.74 -10.70 21.07
N ALA A 438 27.91 -10.32 22.04
CA ALA A 438 26.46 -10.29 21.87
C ALA A 438 25.87 -9.01 22.45
N VAL A 439 24.80 -8.54 21.81
CA VAL A 439 23.91 -7.51 22.35
C VAL A 439 22.65 -8.20 22.84
N GLU A 440 22.28 -7.95 24.08
CA GLU A 440 21.14 -8.59 24.74
C GLU A 440 20.18 -7.52 25.28
N PHE A 441 18.88 -7.74 25.09
CA PHE A 441 17.83 -6.83 25.57
C PHE A 441 16.48 -7.56 25.68
N ASP A 442 15.60 -7.03 26.54
CA ASP A 442 14.23 -7.53 26.66
C ASP A 442 13.29 -6.74 25.76
N ALA A 443 12.77 -7.38 24.72
CA ALA A 443 11.82 -6.75 23.79
C ALA A 443 10.40 -6.88 24.31
N VAL A 444 9.60 -5.81 24.23
CA VAL A 444 8.18 -5.83 24.62
C VAL A 444 7.38 -6.62 23.59
N VAL A 445 6.60 -7.59 24.04
CA VAL A 445 5.72 -8.39 23.17
C VAL A 445 4.47 -7.58 22.86
N ARG A 446 4.20 -7.35 21.58
CA ARG A 446 3.07 -6.53 21.10
C ARG A 446 1.87 -7.38 20.66
N ILE A 447 1.58 -8.42 21.44
CA ILE A 447 0.31 -9.16 21.42
C ILE A 447 -0.56 -8.53 22.49
N ASP A 448 -1.47 -7.65 22.09
CA ASP A 448 -2.07 -6.66 23.00
C ASP A 448 -3.39 -7.18 23.62
N THR A 449 -3.93 -8.31 23.16
CA THR A 449 -5.21 -8.87 23.64
C THR A 449 -5.19 -10.41 23.75
N PRO A 450 -6.04 -11.01 24.59
CA PRO A 450 -6.17 -12.47 24.68
C PRO A 450 -6.54 -13.14 23.35
N GLY A 451 -7.44 -12.53 22.57
CA GLY A 451 -7.83 -13.07 21.26
C GLY A 451 -6.69 -13.08 20.24
N GLU A 452 -5.83 -12.05 20.27
CA GLU A 452 -4.61 -12.04 19.46
C GLU A 452 -3.62 -13.12 19.89
N ALA A 453 -3.50 -13.39 21.19
CA ALA A 453 -2.68 -14.49 21.68
C ALA A 453 -3.20 -15.85 21.18
N ASP A 454 -4.52 -16.04 21.13
CA ASP A 454 -5.12 -17.26 20.57
C ASP A 454 -4.87 -17.40 19.07
N TYR A 455 -4.87 -16.31 18.31
CA TYR A 455 -4.48 -16.34 16.90
C TYR A 455 -3.04 -16.81 16.75
N TYR A 456 -2.11 -16.24 17.53
CA TYR A 456 -0.71 -16.59 17.46
C TYR A 456 -0.44 -18.05 17.84
N ARG A 457 -1.06 -18.57 18.92
CA ARG A 457 -0.99 -20.00 19.31
C ARG A 457 -1.45 -20.95 18.21
N ASN A 458 -2.35 -20.49 17.35
CA ASN A 458 -2.86 -21.28 16.25
C ASN A 458 -2.02 -21.18 14.97
N GLY A 459 -0.94 -20.40 14.98
CA GLY A 459 -0.13 -20.08 13.80
C GLY A 459 -0.76 -19.01 12.90
N GLY A 460 -1.84 -18.37 13.35
CA GLY A 460 -2.56 -17.31 12.63
C GLY A 460 -4.07 -17.36 12.81
N ILE A 461 -4.73 -16.25 12.44
CA ILE A 461 -6.19 -16.09 12.55
C ILE A 461 -6.95 -17.05 11.63
N LEU A 462 -6.42 -17.32 10.43
CA LEU A 462 -7.06 -18.21 9.46
C LEU A 462 -7.12 -19.65 10.00
N GLN A 463 -6.02 -20.10 10.58
CA GLN A 463 -5.87 -21.41 11.21
C GLN A 463 -6.79 -21.53 12.43
N PHE A 464 -6.81 -20.49 13.28
CA PHE A 464 -7.71 -20.42 14.43
C PHE A 464 -9.19 -20.57 14.03
N VAL A 465 -9.64 -19.79 13.03
CA VAL A 465 -11.02 -19.82 12.56
C VAL A 465 -11.37 -21.20 11.99
N LEU A 466 -10.50 -21.78 11.15
CA LEU A 466 -10.75 -23.10 10.57
C LEU A 466 -10.88 -24.19 11.64
N ARG A 467 -10.00 -24.21 12.64
CA ARG A 467 -10.10 -25.16 13.77
C ARG A 467 -11.38 -24.96 14.59
N ASN A 468 -11.79 -23.72 14.81
CA ASN A 468 -13.06 -23.45 15.49
C ASN A 468 -14.28 -23.93 14.70
N MET A 469 -14.28 -23.76 13.37
CA MET A 469 -15.34 -24.28 12.51
C MET A 469 -15.41 -25.81 12.56
N LEU A 470 -14.27 -26.50 12.56
CA LEU A 470 -14.21 -27.96 12.70
C LEU A 470 -14.78 -28.42 14.05
N ARG A 471 -14.44 -27.74 15.15
CA ARG A 471 -15.00 -28.04 16.48
C ARG A 471 -16.50 -27.80 16.56
N ALA A 472 -16.99 -26.68 16.02
CA ALA A 472 -18.41 -26.34 16.01
C ALA A 472 -19.23 -27.34 15.16
N GLY A 473 -18.72 -27.73 13.98
CA GLY A 473 -19.36 -28.72 13.12
C GLY A 473 -19.36 -30.14 13.67
N SER A 474 -18.48 -30.45 14.63
CA SER A 474 -18.44 -31.75 15.33
C SER A 474 -19.47 -31.86 16.47
N SER A 475 -20.15 -30.76 16.79
CA SER A 475 -21.17 -30.67 17.85
C SER A 475 -22.61 -30.61 17.32
N ALA A 476 -22.79 -30.72 16.00
CA ALA A 476 -24.07 -30.92 15.30
C ALA A 476 -24.07 -32.33 14.70
#